data_AF-A0AA90TNR2-F1
#
_entry.id   AF-A0AA90TNR2-F1
#
_cell.length_a   1.000
_cell.length_b   1.000
_cell.length_c   1.000
_cell.angle_alpha   90.00
_cell.angle_beta   90.00
_cell.angle_gamma   90.00
#
_symmetry.space_group_name_H-M   'P 1'
#
loop_
_entity.id
_entity.type
_entity.pdbx_description
1 polymer ?
#
loop_
_entity_poly.entity_id
_entity_poly.type
_entity_poly.pdbx_seq_one_letter_code
_entity_poly.pdbx_strand_id
1 'polypeptide(L)'
;MKSEQAILAGGCFWGMQDLIRKMPGVTSTRVGYSGGDVPNATYRNHGTHAEAIEIVFDPDVLSYRQLLEFFFQIHDPSTVNRQGNDTGMSYRSAIFYTSEAQKATALDTIADVNASGMWPGKVVTELAPAGPFWEAESEHQDYLVRNPSGYTCHFIRKDWRLPRRGQSVA
;
A
#
# COMPACT_ATOMS: atom_id res chain seq x y z
N MET A 1 16.05 18.10 -4.53
CA MET A 1 15.11 17.58 -3.53
C MET A 1 15.41 16.11 -3.34
N LYS A 2 15.38 15.59 -2.11
CA LYS A 2 15.54 14.15 -1.88
C LYS A 2 14.26 13.44 -2.28
N SER A 3 14.37 12.21 -2.75
CA SER A 3 13.22 11.39 -3.11
C SER A 3 13.48 9.97 -2.64
N GLU A 4 12.49 9.35 -2.03
CA GLU A 4 12.48 7.93 -1.70
C GLU A 4 11.29 7.26 -2.41
N GLN A 5 11.46 5.97 -2.75
CA GLN A 5 10.46 5.18 -3.45
C GLN A 5 9.94 4.05 -2.55
N ALA A 6 8.61 3.88 -2.53
CA ALA A 6 7.91 2.77 -1.88
C ALA A 6 7.01 2.05 -2.89
N ILE A 7 6.88 0.73 -2.75
CA ILE A 7 5.92 -0.06 -3.54
C ILE A 7 5.03 -0.85 -2.56
N LEU A 8 3.72 -0.64 -2.66
CA LEU A 8 2.72 -1.20 -1.75
C LEU A 8 1.59 -1.85 -2.55
N ALA A 9 0.99 -2.92 -2.01
CA ALA A 9 -0.22 -3.56 -2.53
C ALA A 9 -1.22 -3.78 -1.41
N GLY A 10 -2.50 -3.50 -1.65
CA GLY A 10 -3.51 -3.50 -0.58
C GLY A 10 -4.94 -3.67 -1.08
N GLY A 11 -5.14 -4.34 -2.21
CA GLY A 11 -6.43 -4.42 -2.91
C GLY A 11 -6.44 -3.62 -4.20
N CYS A 12 -7.65 -3.25 -4.67
CA CYS A 12 -7.83 -2.45 -5.88
C CYS A 12 -6.92 -1.20 -5.86
N PHE A 13 -6.02 -1.09 -6.84
CA PHE A 13 -5.03 -0.01 -6.88
C PHE A 13 -5.62 1.40 -7.12
N TRP A 14 -6.88 1.51 -7.57
CA TRP A 14 -7.55 2.79 -7.80
C TRP A 14 -7.80 3.51 -6.47
N GLY A 15 -8.36 2.79 -5.49
CA GLY A 15 -8.61 3.32 -4.15
C GLY A 15 -7.30 3.61 -3.40
N MET A 16 -6.30 2.74 -3.56
CA MET A 16 -4.95 2.97 -3.04
C MET A 16 -4.35 4.28 -3.56
N GLN A 17 -4.33 4.48 -4.89
CA GLN A 17 -3.78 5.69 -5.50
C GLN A 17 -4.56 6.94 -5.11
N ASP A 18 -5.89 6.88 -5.09
CA ASP A 18 -6.72 8.04 -4.74
C ASP A 18 -6.49 8.56 -3.33
N LEU A 19 -6.24 7.67 -2.37
CA LEU A 19 -5.99 8.06 -0.98
C LEU A 19 -4.53 8.46 -0.74
N ILE A 20 -3.56 7.66 -1.23
CA ILE A 20 -2.13 7.89 -0.95
C ILE A 20 -1.62 9.15 -1.65
N ARG A 21 -2.07 9.46 -2.87
CA ARG A 21 -1.65 10.67 -3.60
C ARG A 21 -1.91 11.98 -2.87
N LYS A 22 -2.85 11.97 -1.91
CA LYS A 22 -3.28 13.16 -1.15
C LYS A 22 -2.42 13.39 0.10
N MET A 23 -1.52 12.46 0.43
CA MET A 23 -0.64 12.60 1.58
C MET A 23 0.39 13.72 1.33
N PRO A 24 0.54 14.69 2.25
CA PRO A 24 1.61 15.67 2.18
C PRO A 24 2.98 14.97 2.11
N GLY A 25 3.84 15.41 1.18
CA GLY A 25 5.15 14.82 0.93
C GLY A 25 5.17 13.77 -0.18
N VAL A 26 4.03 13.23 -0.60
CA VAL A 26 3.97 12.43 -1.83
C VAL A 26 4.13 13.34 -3.05
N THR A 27 5.08 13.02 -3.92
CA THR A 27 5.40 13.82 -5.11
C THR A 27 4.96 13.16 -6.40
N SER A 28 4.87 11.82 -6.45
CA SER A 28 4.33 11.08 -7.59
C SER A 28 3.77 9.73 -7.14
N THR A 29 2.78 9.23 -7.88
CA THR A 29 2.23 7.89 -7.73
C THR A 29 1.89 7.30 -9.09
N ARG A 30 2.20 6.02 -9.31
CA ARG A 30 1.67 5.26 -10.44
C ARG A 30 1.20 3.89 -9.99
N VAL A 31 0.17 3.36 -10.66
CA VAL A 31 -0.35 2.01 -10.39
C VAL A 31 0.21 1.00 -11.38
N GLY A 32 0.27 -0.27 -10.99
CA GLY A 32 0.89 -1.32 -11.77
C GLY A 32 0.80 -2.69 -11.13
N TYR A 33 1.60 -3.61 -11.64
CA TYR A 33 1.65 -5.01 -11.24
C TYR A 33 3.06 -5.35 -10.74
N SER A 34 3.19 -5.89 -9.52
CA SER A 34 4.49 -6.23 -8.91
C SER A 34 4.42 -7.46 -8.01
N GLY A 35 5.59 -8.03 -7.68
CA GLY A 35 5.71 -9.23 -6.84
C GLY A 35 5.15 -10.51 -7.45
N GLY A 36 5.29 -10.69 -8.76
CA GLY A 36 4.79 -11.88 -9.47
C GLY A 36 5.82 -12.46 -10.44
N ASP A 37 5.33 -13.29 -11.36
CA ASP A 37 6.11 -14.27 -12.13
C ASP A 37 6.20 -13.98 -13.64
N VAL A 38 5.38 -13.06 -14.18
CA VAL A 38 5.31 -12.81 -15.62
C VAL A 38 5.90 -11.45 -15.99
N PRO A 39 6.73 -11.36 -17.05
CA PRO A 39 7.18 -10.08 -17.56
C PRO A 39 6.09 -9.37 -18.35
N ASN A 40 6.20 -8.03 -18.52
CA ASN A 40 5.26 -7.20 -19.29
C ASN A 40 3.80 -7.42 -18.87
N ALA A 41 3.55 -7.46 -17.55
CA ALA A 41 2.22 -7.69 -17.00
C ALA A 41 1.22 -6.61 -17.44
N THR A 42 -0.02 -7.03 -17.66
CA THR A 42 -1.16 -6.21 -18.11
C THR A 42 -2.38 -6.50 -17.25
N TYR A 43 -3.42 -5.68 -17.31
CA TYR A 43 -4.64 -5.89 -16.53
C TYR A 43 -5.30 -7.25 -16.78
N ARG A 44 -5.20 -7.75 -18.02
CA ARG A 44 -5.77 -9.04 -18.40
C ARG A 44 -4.82 -10.22 -18.20
N ASN A 45 -3.53 -9.96 -18.01
CA ASN A 45 -2.52 -10.99 -17.86
C ASN A 45 -1.35 -10.48 -17.00
N HIS A 46 -1.47 -10.66 -15.69
CA HIS A 46 -0.44 -10.30 -14.71
C HIS A 46 -0.07 -11.48 -13.79
N GLY A 47 -0.41 -12.72 -14.15
CA GLY A 47 -0.01 -13.92 -13.41
C GLY A 47 -0.26 -13.82 -11.90
N THR A 48 0.80 -14.00 -11.12
CA THR A 48 0.78 -13.91 -9.65
C THR A 48 1.06 -12.51 -9.08
N HIS A 49 1.24 -11.50 -9.94
CA HIS A 49 1.46 -10.12 -9.49
C HIS A 49 0.27 -9.59 -8.67
N ALA A 50 0.58 -8.78 -7.67
CA ALA A 50 -0.41 -7.94 -7.00
C ALA A 50 -0.66 -6.67 -7.81
N GLU A 51 -1.89 -6.16 -7.77
CA GLU A 51 -2.15 -4.75 -8.04
C GLU A 51 -1.43 -3.91 -6.98
N ALA A 52 -0.52 -3.07 -7.44
CA ALA A 52 0.39 -2.32 -6.60
C ALA A 52 0.42 -0.84 -7.00
N ILE A 53 0.91 -0.02 -6.07
CA ILE A 53 1.19 1.39 -6.27
C ILE A 53 2.68 1.62 -6.00
N GLU A 54 3.37 2.27 -6.93
CA GLU A 54 4.69 2.85 -6.72
C GLU A 54 4.50 4.31 -6.31
N ILE A 55 5.16 4.72 -5.23
CA ILE A 55 5.01 6.02 -4.58
C ILE A 55 6.39 6.64 -4.49
N VAL A 56 6.53 7.86 -5.01
CA VAL A 56 7.71 8.71 -4.79
C VAL A 56 7.32 9.79 -3.80
N PHE A 57 8.13 9.97 -2.75
CA PHE A 57 7.88 10.94 -1.70
C PHE A 57 9.15 11.65 -1.25
N ASP A 58 8.99 12.84 -0.68
CA ASP A 58 10.06 13.59 -0.03
C ASP A 58 10.22 13.13 1.44
N PRO A 59 11.33 12.44 1.78
CA PRO A 59 11.54 11.91 3.13
C PRO A 59 11.73 12.99 4.19
N ASP A 60 12.00 14.25 3.80
CA ASP A 60 12.09 15.37 4.73
C ASP A 60 10.67 15.88 5.13
N VAL A 61 9.61 15.48 4.41
CA VAL A 61 8.19 15.85 4.67
C VAL A 61 7.36 14.65 5.14
N LEU A 62 7.55 13.48 4.53
CA LEU A 62 6.82 12.25 4.82
C LEU A 62 7.81 11.12 5.09
N SER A 63 7.82 10.57 6.29
CA SER A 63 8.63 9.38 6.57
C SER A 63 7.97 8.12 6.00
N TYR A 64 8.80 7.13 5.63
CA TYR A 64 8.31 5.81 5.22
C TYR A 64 7.41 5.16 6.27
N ARG A 65 7.70 5.36 7.57
CA ARG A 65 6.85 4.90 8.67
C ARG A 65 5.44 5.49 8.62
N GLN A 66 5.31 6.81 8.43
CA GLN A 66 4.01 7.46 8.31
C GLN A 66 3.24 6.98 7.07
N LEU A 67 3.95 6.72 5.96
CA LEU A 67 3.36 6.12 4.77
C LEU A 67 2.79 4.73 5.07
N LEU A 68 3.51 3.88 5.80
CA LEU A 68 3.04 2.55 6.20
C LEU A 68 1.87 2.61 7.19
N GLU A 69 1.88 3.53 8.15
CA GLU A 69 0.76 3.74 9.07
C GLU A 69 -0.52 4.11 8.31
N PHE A 70 -0.42 5.02 7.33
CA PHE A 70 -1.54 5.36 6.49
C PHE A 70 -1.98 4.20 5.60
N PHE A 71 -1.04 3.44 5.04
CA PHE A 71 -1.33 2.22 4.29
C PHE A 71 -2.19 1.25 5.12
N PHE A 72 -1.79 0.94 6.36
CA PHE A 72 -2.59 0.09 7.25
C PHE A 72 -3.94 0.70 7.67
N GLN A 73 -4.12 2.00 7.54
CA GLN A 73 -5.37 2.69 7.86
C GLN A 73 -6.42 2.60 6.74
N ILE A 74 -6.00 2.38 5.49
CA ILE A 74 -6.88 2.47 4.31
C ILE A 74 -7.27 1.13 3.69
N HIS A 75 -6.69 0.02 4.14
CA HIS A 75 -6.99 -1.33 3.65
C HIS A 75 -6.95 -2.31 4.83
N ASP A 76 -7.78 -3.36 4.82
CA ASP A 76 -7.70 -4.43 5.83
C ASP A 76 -6.46 -5.31 5.56
N PRO A 77 -5.47 -5.35 6.46
CA PRO A 77 -4.24 -6.13 6.29
C PRO A 77 -4.36 -7.55 6.84
N SER A 78 -5.53 -7.97 7.33
CA SER A 78 -5.76 -9.29 7.94
C SER A 78 -6.40 -10.30 6.99
N THR A 79 -6.86 -9.86 5.81
CA THR A 79 -7.52 -10.69 4.81
C THR A 79 -6.55 -11.23 3.77
N VAL A 80 -6.39 -12.56 3.73
CA VAL A 80 -5.51 -13.24 2.76
C VAL A 80 -6.12 -13.18 1.36
N ASN A 81 -5.35 -12.69 0.38
CA ASN A 81 -5.72 -12.64 -1.04
C ASN A 81 -7.11 -12.01 -1.29
N ARG A 82 -7.44 -10.97 -0.52
CA ARG A 82 -8.73 -10.29 -0.60
C ARG A 82 -8.64 -8.89 -0.01
N GLN A 83 -9.37 -7.95 -0.61
CA GLN A 83 -9.70 -6.67 0.02
C GLN A 83 -11.17 -6.34 -0.24
N GLY A 84 -11.96 -6.17 0.82
CA GLY A 84 -13.40 -5.93 0.69
C GLY A 84 -14.11 -7.00 -0.15
N ASN A 85 -14.69 -6.61 -1.28
CA ASN A 85 -15.34 -7.53 -2.22
C ASN A 85 -14.38 -8.08 -3.30
N ASP A 86 -13.19 -7.51 -3.43
CA ASP A 86 -12.19 -7.90 -4.42
C ASP A 86 -11.41 -9.11 -3.90
N THR A 87 -11.56 -10.25 -4.56
CA THR A 87 -10.97 -11.54 -4.13
C THR A 87 -10.02 -12.08 -5.19
N GLY A 88 -8.84 -12.53 -4.77
CA GLY A 88 -7.78 -13.03 -5.63
C GLY A 88 -6.38 -12.56 -5.21
N MET A 89 -5.35 -13.26 -5.68
CA MET A 89 -3.95 -12.92 -5.39
C MET A 89 -3.55 -11.51 -5.84
N SER A 90 -4.24 -10.96 -6.85
CA SER A 90 -4.11 -9.56 -7.28
C SER A 90 -4.34 -8.57 -6.14
N TYR A 91 -5.22 -8.90 -5.20
CA TYR A 91 -5.71 -7.98 -4.17
C TYR A 91 -5.09 -8.24 -2.79
N ARG A 92 -4.02 -9.03 -2.73
CA ARG A 92 -3.32 -9.30 -1.47
C ARG A 92 -2.67 -8.05 -0.90
N SER A 93 -2.50 -8.04 0.42
CA SER A 93 -1.69 -7.03 1.11
C SER A 93 -0.20 -7.40 0.99
N ALA A 94 0.64 -6.48 0.49
CA ALA A 94 2.09 -6.65 0.40
C ALA A 94 2.85 -5.32 0.53
N ILE A 95 4.06 -5.40 1.08
CA ILE A 95 5.07 -4.34 1.11
C ILE A 95 6.30 -4.85 0.37
N PHE A 96 6.66 -4.17 -0.72
CA PHE A 96 7.83 -4.49 -1.52
C PHE A 96 8.96 -3.48 -1.21
N TYR A 97 9.88 -3.85 -0.33
CA TYR A 97 10.89 -2.94 0.20
C TYR A 97 12.06 -2.72 -0.77
N THR A 98 12.54 -1.49 -0.88
CA THR A 98 13.68 -1.13 -1.76
C THR A 98 15.02 -1.04 -1.01
N SER A 99 15.00 -1.15 0.32
CA SER A 99 16.20 -1.13 1.17
C SER A 99 15.99 -1.92 2.46
N GLU A 100 17.09 -2.30 3.13
CA GLU A 100 17.02 -2.94 4.45
C GLU A 100 16.44 -1.99 5.52
N ALA A 101 16.59 -0.67 5.36
CA ALA A 101 15.96 0.31 6.26
C ALA A 101 14.43 0.31 6.12
N GLN A 102 13.90 0.21 4.90
CA GLN A 102 12.47 0.03 4.67
C GLN A 102 11.97 -1.29 5.24
N LYS A 103 12.71 -2.39 5.01
CA LYS A 103 12.37 -3.70 5.57
C LYS A 103 12.28 -3.67 7.10
N ALA A 104 13.27 -3.10 7.78
CA ALA A 104 13.27 -2.96 9.23
C ALA A 104 12.07 -2.12 9.71
N THR A 105 11.82 -0.98 9.06
CA THR A 105 10.68 -0.11 9.39
C THR A 105 9.34 -0.82 9.17
N ALA A 106 9.21 -1.63 8.12
CA ALA A 106 8.00 -2.41 7.83
C ALA A 106 7.75 -3.48 8.89
N LEU A 107 8.80 -4.25 9.28
CA LEU A 107 8.71 -5.24 10.36
C LEU A 107 8.27 -4.59 11.67
N ASP A 108 8.90 -3.48 12.05
CA ASP A 108 8.54 -2.70 13.25
C ASP A 108 7.09 -2.22 13.22
N THR A 109 6.63 -1.75 12.06
CA THR A 109 5.26 -1.24 11.90
C THR A 109 4.24 -2.37 11.99
N ILE A 110 4.51 -3.50 11.34
CA ILE A 110 3.67 -4.71 11.43
C ILE A 110 3.60 -5.21 12.89
N ALA A 111 4.73 -5.18 13.61
CA ALA A 111 4.76 -5.56 15.02
C ALA A 111 3.88 -4.62 15.87
N ASP A 112 3.99 -3.31 15.69
CA ASP A 112 3.18 -2.31 16.40
C ASP A 112 1.67 -2.46 16.06
N VAL A 113 1.33 -2.66 14.79
CA VAL A 113 -0.06 -2.91 14.34
C VAL A 113 -0.64 -4.13 15.04
N ASN A 114 0.08 -5.26 15.03
CA ASN A 114 -0.39 -6.48 15.69
C ASN A 114 -0.49 -6.31 17.22
N ALA A 115 0.48 -5.63 17.84
CA ALA A 115 0.51 -5.42 19.29
C ALA A 115 -0.61 -4.49 19.77
N SER A 116 -1.08 -3.58 18.91
CA SER A 116 -2.13 -2.60 19.27
C SER A 116 -3.49 -3.24 19.54
N GLY A 117 -3.80 -4.38 18.91
CA GLY A 117 -5.14 -4.98 18.93
C GLY A 117 -6.24 -4.14 18.25
N MET A 118 -5.90 -3.06 17.54
CA MET A 118 -6.87 -2.15 16.92
C MET A 118 -7.39 -2.65 15.55
N TRP A 119 -6.67 -3.58 14.92
CA TRP A 119 -7.04 -4.20 13.66
C TRP A 119 -7.86 -5.47 13.89
N PRO A 120 -8.75 -5.85 12.96
CA PRO A 120 -9.72 -6.93 13.16
C PRO A 120 -9.08 -8.33 13.22
N GLY A 121 -7.80 -8.46 12.88
CA GLY A 121 -7.07 -9.72 12.92
C GLY A 121 -5.57 -9.52 12.79
N LYS A 122 -4.83 -10.63 12.82
CA LYS A 122 -3.37 -10.64 12.63
C LYS A 122 -3.04 -10.16 11.22
N VAL A 123 -2.03 -9.30 11.11
CA VAL A 123 -1.50 -8.84 9.82
C VAL A 123 -0.97 -10.03 9.02
N VAL A 124 -1.47 -10.18 7.79
CA VAL A 124 -1.02 -11.17 6.78
C VAL A 124 -0.26 -10.54 5.62
N THR A 125 0.04 -9.24 5.71
CA THR A 125 0.82 -8.48 4.73
C THR A 125 2.15 -9.17 4.42
N GLU A 126 2.35 -9.50 3.14
CA GLU A 126 3.62 -10.02 2.64
C GLU A 126 4.72 -8.95 2.77
N LEU A 127 5.92 -9.34 3.18
CA LEU A 127 7.10 -8.48 3.15
C LEU A 127 8.17 -9.12 2.26
N ALA A 128 8.43 -8.52 1.11
CA ALA A 128 9.34 -9.05 0.10
C ALA A 128 10.22 -7.94 -0.48
N PRO A 129 11.43 -8.25 -1.00
CA PRO A 129 12.22 -7.26 -1.70
C PRO A 129 11.51 -6.79 -2.97
N ALA A 130 11.66 -5.52 -3.32
CA ALA A 130 11.13 -4.97 -4.56
C ALA A 130 11.77 -5.65 -5.78
N GLY A 131 10.91 -6.22 -6.64
CA GLY A 131 11.26 -6.72 -7.96
C GLY A 131 10.84 -5.75 -9.07
N PRO A 132 10.64 -6.24 -10.31
CA PRO A 132 10.08 -5.43 -11.39
C PRO A 132 8.70 -4.84 -11.04
N PHE A 133 8.45 -3.64 -11.54
CA PHE A 133 7.14 -2.98 -11.48
C PHE A 133 6.65 -2.73 -12.91
N TRP A 134 5.56 -3.38 -13.28
CA TRP A 134 4.94 -3.24 -14.59
C TRP A 134 3.83 -2.19 -14.48
N GLU A 135 4.08 -0.99 -15.01
CA GLU A 135 3.10 0.09 -14.99
C GLU A 135 1.81 -0.34 -15.69
N ALA A 136 0.68 -0.12 -15.02
CA ALA A 136 -0.61 -0.43 -15.58
C ALA A 136 -0.98 0.55 -16.69
N GLU A 137 -1.90 0.12 -17.54
CA GLU A 137 -2.40 0.85 -18.69
C GLU A 137 -2.98 2.22 -18.30
N SER A 138 -2.91 3.18 -19.23
CA SER A 138 -3.25 4.59 -18.96
C SER A 138 -4.66 4.80 -18.40
N GLU A 139 -5.60 3.94 -18.75
CA GLU A 139 -6.97 3.96 -18.24
C GLU A 139 -7.07 3.63 -16.74
N HIS A 140 -6.04 3.06 -16.12
CA HIS A 140 -5.98 2.80 -14.69
C HIS A 140 -5.27 3.90 -13.90
N GLN A 141 -4.41 4.69 -14.55
CA GLN A 141 -3.72 5.81 -13.89
C GLN A 141 -4.68 6.95 -13.56
N ASP A 142 -4.67 7.43 -12.32
CA ASP A 142 -5.54 8.51 -11.86
C ASP A 142 -7.05 8.20 -12.03
N TYR A 143 -7.43 6.92 -11.99
CA TYR A 143 -8.78 6.47 -12.34
C TYR A 143 -9.88 7.22 -11.58
N LEU A 144 -9.77 7.36 -10.25
CA LEU A 144 -10.77 8.05 -9.42
C LEU A 144 -10.68 9.59 -9.48
N VAL A 145 -9.59 10.15 -10.01
CA VAL A 145 -9.56 11.58 -10.34
C VAL A 145 -10.38 11.84 -11.61
N ARG A 146 -10.25 10.98 -12.61
CA ARG A 146 -11.03 11.05 -13.86
C ARG A 146 -12.48 10.60 -13.66
N ASN A 147 -12.72 9.68 -12.74
CA ASN A 147 -14.03 9.12 -12.43
C ASN A 147 -14.31 9.19 -10.91
N PRO A 148 -14.68 10.36 -10.35
CA PRO A 148 -14.85 10.53 -8.90
C PRO A 148 -15.93 9.66 -8.25
N SER A 149 -16.91 9.20 -9.03
CA SER A 149 -17.95 8.26 -8.60
C SER A 149 -17.61 6.80 -8.92
N GLY A 150 -16.37 6.52 -9.31
CA GLY A 150 -15.88 5.19 -9.64
C GLY A 150 -15.82 4.27 -8.42
N TYR A 151 -15.60 2.99 -8.68
CA TYR A 151 -15.52 1.98 -7.63
C TYR A 151 -14.30 2.19 -6.72
N THR A 152 -14.52 2.08 -5.41
CA THR A 152 -13.47 1.91 -4.40
C THR A 152 -14.04 1.23 -3.16
N CYS A 153 -13.26 0.34 -2.56
CA CYS A 153 -13.53 -0.22 -1.23
C CYS A 153 -12.59 0.35 -0.15
N HIS A 154 -11.67 1.24 -0.52
CA HIS A 154 -10.72 1.87 0.38
C HIS A 154 -11.29 3.13 1.02
N PHE A 155 -11.10 3.24 2.33
CA PHE A 155 -11.45 4.42 3.12
C PHE A 155 -10.60 4.45 4.39
N ILE A 156 -10.45 5.64 4.97
CA ILE A 156 -9.68 5.84 6.20
C ILE A 156 -10.48 5.31 7.39
N ARG A 157 -10.00 4.24 8.04
CA ARG A 157 -10.56 3.78 9.32
C ARG A 157 -9.99 4.67 10.44
N LYS A 158 -10.83 5.47 11.08
CA LYS A 158 -10.39 6.44 12.11
C LYS A 158 -9.72 5.78 13.30
N ASP A 159 -10.16 4.56 13.63
CA ASP A 159 -9.70 3.80 14.81
C ASP A 159 -8.44 2.97 14.54
N TRP A 160 -8.01 2.87 13.27
CA TRP A 160 -6.80 2.15 12.86
C TRP A 160 -5.60 3.08 12.87
N ARG A 161 -5.25 3.58 14.06
CA ARG A 161 -4.19 4.57 14.24
C ARG A 161 -3.30 4.19 15.41
N LEU A 162 -2.02 3.94 15.12
CA LEU A 162 -1.04 3.68 16.17
C LEU A 162 -0.84 4.92 17.06
N PRO A 163 -0.69 4.73 18.39
CA PRO A 163 -0.29 5.81 19.27
C PRO A 163 1.13 6.27 18.90
N ARG A 164 1.43 7.56 19.11
CA ARG A 164 2.80 8.05 18.91
C ARG A 164 3.71 7.34 19.92
N ARG A 165 4.79 6.72 19.45
CA ARG A 165 5.81 6.10 20.32
C ARG A 165 6.22 7.12 21.41
N GLY A 166 6.04 6.76 22.68
CA GLY A 166 6.33 7.62 23.84
C GLY A 166 5.14 8.38 24.44
N GLN A 167 3.93 8.25 23.89
CA GLN A 167 2.70 8.68 24.56
C GLN A 167 1.92 7.44 25.01
N SER A 168 1.88 7.20 26.32
CA SER A 168 0.99 6.22 26.93
C SER A 168 -0.45 6.58 26.57
N VAL A 169 -1.23 5.60 26.11
CA VAL A 169 -2.68 5.73 26.09
C VAL A 169 -3.11 5.70 27.56
N ALA A 170 -3.61 6.82 28.06
CA ALA A 170 -4.19 6.92 29.39
C ALA A 170 -5.56 6.23 29.43
#